data_AF-A0A519Y739-F1
#
_entry.id   AF-A0A519Y739-F1
#
_cell.length_a   1.000
_cell.length_b   1.000
_cell.length_c   1.000
_cell.angle_alpha   90.00
_cell.angle_beta   90.00
_cell.angle_gamma   90.00
#
_symmetry.space_group_name_H-M   'P 1'
#
loop_
_entity.id
_entity.type
_entity.pdbx_description
1 polymer ?
#
loop_
_entity_poly.entity_id
_entity_poly.type
_entity_poly.pdbx_seq_one_letter_code
_entity_poly.pdbx_strand_id
1 'polypeptide(L)'
;MRKIFGALLILLAIFLSLSIFALLVQLLLNANSALPNDGSPHAIGYIVGTFIGMAIFALLNLAIYFIGFRLLRKKKALVLIPDEDFPSRLKP
;
A
#
# COMPACT_ATOMS: atom_id res chain seq x y z
N MET A 1 -9.12 -5.15 19.66
CA MET A 1 -9.09 -5.94 18.41
C MET A 1 -8.71 -5.13 17.17
N ARG A 2 -9.35 -3.98 16.87
CA ARG A 2 -9.09 -3.17 15.65
C ARG A 2 -7.62 -2.84 15.35
N LYS A 3 -6.83 -2.52 16.37
CA LYS A 3 -5.39 -2.20 16.23
C LYS A 3 -4.53 -3.40 15.85
N ILE A 4 -4.84 -4.58 16.41
CA ILE A 4 -4.15 -5.84 16.10
C ILE A 4 -4.40 -6.19 14.64
N PHE A 5 -5.66 -6.04 14.19
CA PHE A 5 -6.02 -6.26 12.79
C PHE A 5 -5.34 -5.28 11.84
N GLY A 6 -5.27 -3.99 12.20
CA GLY A 6 -4.53 -2.98 11.42
C GLY A 6 -3.04 -3.29 11.32
N ALA A 7 -2.41 -3.73 12.41
CA ALA A 7 -1.01 -4.16 12.39
C ALA A 7 -0.78 -5.41 11.54
N LEU A 8 -1.67 -6.41 11.62
CA LEU A 8 -1.62 -7.62 10.79
C LEU A 8 -1.74 -7.29 9.29
N LEU A 9 -2.64 -6.37 8.91
CA LEU A 9 -2.78 -5.95 7.51
C LEU A 9 -1.51 -5.26 6.97
N ILE A 10 -0.87 -4.41 7.79
CA ILE A 10 0.40 -3.78 7.40
C ILE A 10 1.51 -4.83 7.28
N LEU A 11 1.56 -5.78 8.20
CA LEU A 11 2.54 -6.86 8.17
C LEU A 11 2.36 -7.73 6.92
N LEU A 12 1.10 -8.06 6.57
CA LEU A 12 0.76 -8.74 5.31
C LEU A 12 1.21 -7.94 4.09
N ALA A 13 0.96 -6.63 4.05
CA ALA A 13 1.39 -5.74 2.96
C ALA A 13 2.92 -5.71 2.80
N ILE A 14 3.67 -5.72 3.92
CA ILE A 14 5.14 -5.79 3.90
C ILE A 14 5.61 -7.11 3.30
N PHE A 15 5.04 -8.24 3.73
CA PHE A 15 5.37 -9.56 3.17
C PHE A 15 5.06 -9.66 1.67
N LEU A 16 3.90 -9.15 1.25
CA LEU A 16 3.50 -9.08 -0.16
C LEU A 16 4.45 -8.19 -0.98
N SER A 17 4.99 -7.12 -0.38
CA SER A 17 5.98 -6.26 -1.04
C SER A 17 7.32 -6.97 -1.22
N LEU A 18 7.77 -7.71 -0.20
CA LEU A 18 9.01 -8.49 -0.23
C LEU A 18 8.96 -9.62 -1.27
N SER A 19 7.83 -10.34 -1.38
CA SER A 19 7.69 -11.41 -2.37
C SER A 19 7.77 -10.88 -3.80
N ILE A 20 7.18 -9.72 -4.07
CA ILE A 20 7.29 -9.07 -5.38
C ILE A 20 8.70 -8.58 -5.65
N PHE A 21 9.37 -8.01 -4.66
CA PHE A 21 10.75 -7.60 -4.84
C PHE A 21 11.63 -8.78 -5.26
N ALA A 22 11.46 -9.94 -4.61
CA ALA A 22 12.15 -11.16 -4.99
C ALA A 22 11.80 -11.61 -6.43
N LEU A 23 10.51 -11.57 -6.80
CA LEU A 23 10.06 -11.90 -8.16
C LEU A 23 10.69 -10.97 -9.22
N LEU A 24 10.69 -9.67 -8.96
CA LEU A 24 11.29 -8.67 -9.87
C LEU A 24 12.80 -8.87 -10.01
N VAL A 25 13.51 -9.12 -8.91
CA VAL A 25 14.95 -9.43 -8.95
C VAL A 25 15.18 -10.66 -9.82
N GLN A 26 14.39 -11.72 -9.64
CA GLN A 26 14.51 -12.93 -10.44
C GLN A 26 14.20 -12.68 -11.93
N LEU A 27 13.18 -11.88 -12.23
CA LEU A 27 12.81 -11.50 -13.59
C LEU A 27 13.91 -10.66 -14.25
N LEU A 28 14.55 -9.76 -13.50
CA LEU A 28 15.67 -8.94 -13.98
C LEU A 28 16.93 -9.78 -14.24
N LEU A 29 17.24 -10.72 -13.35
CA LEU A 29 18.34 -11.68 -13.52
C LEU A 29 18.12 -12.56 -14.75
N ASN A 30 16.88 -13.04 -14.95
CA ASN A 30 16.50 -13.85 -16.10
C ASN A 30 16.46 -13.03 -17.41
N ALA A 31 16.06 -11.77 -17.37
CA ALA A 31 16.07 -10.89 -18.55
C ALA A 31 17.50 -10.51 -18.97
N ASN A 32 18.44 -10.41 -18.03
CA ASN A 32 19.86 -10.22 -18.35
C ASN A 32 20.50 -11.47 -18.97
N SER A 33 20.08 -12.66 -18.56
CA SER A 33 20.61 -13.93 -19.09
C SER A 33 19.91 -14.39 -20.38
N ALA A 34 18.67 -13.96 -20.59
CA ALA A 34 17.89 -14.17 -21.80
C ALA A 34 17.47 -12.83 -22.37
N LEU A 35 18.37 -12.18 -23.12
CA LEU A 35 17.98 -11.23 -24.17
C LEU A 35 17.62 -12.08 -25.40
N PRO A 36 16.35 -12.41 -25.65
CA PRO A 36 15.99 -13.00 -26.93
C PRO A 36 16.07 -11.84 -27.92
N ASN A 37 17.02 -11.91 -28.84
CA ASN A 37 17.24 -10.92 -29.90
C ASN A 37 16.09 -10.91 -30.94
N ASP A 38 14.93 -11.45 -30.58
CA ASP A 38 13.79 -11.64 -31.46
C ASP A 38 12.59 -10.88 -30.88
N GLY A 39 12.13 -9.87 -31.62
CA GLY A 39 10.94 -9.07 -31.36
C GLY A 39 9.64 -9.85 -31.51
N SER A 40 9.61 -11.08 -31.00
CA SER A 40 8.48 -11.98 -31.05
C SER A 40 7.27 -11.36 -30.33
N PRO A 41 6.07 -11.35 -30.97
CA PRO A 41 4.85 -10.81 -30.35
C PRO A 41 4.48 -11.52 -29.04
N HIS A 42 4.95 -12.76 -28.83
CA HIS A 42 4.78 -13.46 -27.55
C HIS A 42 5.60 -12.84 -26.41
N ALA A 43 6.82 -12.33 -26.69
CA ALA A 43 7.65 -11.66 -25.70
C ALA A 43 7.02 -10.32 -25.27
N ILE A 44 6.46 -9.57 -26.23
CA ILE A 44 5.75 -8.32 -25.97
C ILE A 44 4.51 -8.58 -25.11
N GLY A 45 3.71 -9.60 -25.44
CA GLY A 45 2.54 -9.99 -24.65
C GLY A 45 2.90 -10.36 -23.20
N TYR A 46 4.02 -11.07 -22.99
CA TYR A 46 4.50 -11.41 -21.66
C TYR A 46 4.92 -10.18 -20.85
N ILE A 47 5.66 -9.24 -21.46
CA ILE A 47 6.08 -8.00 -20.81
C ILE A 47 4.86 -7.16 -20.40
N VAL A 48 3.92 -6.95 -21.33
CA VAL A 48 2.70 -6.17 -21.08
C VAL A 48 1.84 -6.82 -19.99
N GLY A 49 1.64 -8.14 -20.07
CA GLY A 49 0.89 -8.89 -19.05
C GLY A 49 1.53 -8.80 -17.67
N THR A 50 2.86 -8.92 -17.60
CA THR A 50 3.63 -8.75 -16.35
C THR A 50 3.46 -7.34 -15.79
N PHE A 51 3.53 -6.31 -16.64
CA PHE A 51 3.37 -4.91 -16.22
C PHE A 51 1.97 -4.62 -15.67
N ILE A 52 0.93 -5.13 -16.33
CA ILE A 52 -0.46 -5.00 -15.86
C ILE A 52 -0.65 -5.72 -14.52
N GLY A 53 -0.14 -6.95 -14.39
CA GLY A 53 -0.20 -7.71 -13.14
C GLY A 53 0.48 -6.98 -11.97
N MET A 54 1.66 -6.41 -12.22
CA MET A 54 2.40 -5.60 -11.26
C MET A 54 1.62 -4.35 -10.85
N ALA A 55 0.97 -3.65 -11.79
CA ALA A 55 0.16 -2.47 -11.51
C ALA A 55 -1.05 -2.80 -10.63
N ILE A 56 -1.79 -3.87 -10.94
CA ILE A 56 -2.94 -4.32 -10.13
C ILE A 56 -2.48 -4.68 -8.72
N PHE A 57 -1.38 -5.41 -8.59
CA PHE A 57 -0.86 -5.78 -7.29
C PHE A 57 -0.41 -4.57 -6.47
N ALA A 58 0.30 -3.62 -7.08
CA ALA A 58 0.71 -2.39 -6.41
C ALA A 58 -0.50 -1.63 -5.84
N LEU A 59 -1.60 -1.55 -6.60
CA LEU A 59 -2.85 -0.95 -6.14
C LEU A 59 -3.47 -1.73 -4.97
N LEU A 60 -3.50 -3.06 -5.04
CA LEU A 60 -4.00 -3.90 -3.95
C LEU A 60 -3.17 -3.73 -2.68
N ASN A 61 -1.84 -3.73 -2.82
CA ASN A 61 -0.92 -3.57 -1.70
C ASN A 61 -1.06 -2.19 -1.04
N LEU A 62 -1.18 -1.13 -1.86
CA LEU A 62 -1.48 0.22 -1.37
C LEU A 62 -2.82 0.27 -0.62
N ALA A 63 -3.86 -0.39 -1.14
CA ALA A 63 -5.17 -0.45 -0.48
C ALA A 63 -5.10 -1.16 0.88
N ILE A 64 -4.40 -2.30 0.97
CA ILE A 64 -4.19 -3.04 2.22
C ILE A 64 -3.43 -2.16 3.22
N TYR A 65 -2.36 -1.49 2.77
CA TYR A 65 -1.57 -0.59 3.61
C TYR A 65 -2.42 0.59 4.13
N PHE A 66 -3.21 1.20 3.25
CA PHE A 66 -4.09 2.31 3.60
C PHE A 66 -5.18 1.91 4.60
N ILE A 67 -5.82 0.75 4.42
CA ILE A 67 -6.83 0.22 5.35
C ILE A 67 -6.17 -0.09 6.69
N GLY A 68 -5.03 -0.77 6.69
CA GLY A 68 -4.27 -1.06 7.91
C GLY A 68 -3.92 0.21 8.69
N PHE A 69 -3.40 1.23 8.00
CA PHE A 69 -3.06 2.52 8.59
C PHE A 69 -4.30 3.29 9.10
N ARG A 70 -5.40 3.27 8.35
CA ARG A 70 -6.67 3.88 8.76
C ARG A 70 -7.23 3.23 10.04
N LEU A 71 -7.07 1.92 10.20
CA LEU A 71 -7.51 1.21 11.40
C LEU A 71 -6.67 1.57 12.64
N LEU A 72 -5.39 1.91 12.45
CA LEU A 72 -4.46 2.33 13.50
C LEU A 72 -4.66 3.77 13.96
N ARG A 73 -5.06 4.70 13.08
CA ARG A 73 -5.37 6.08 13.48
C ARG A 73 -6.58 6.13 14.42
N LYS A 74 -6.41 6.75 15.59
CA LYS A 74 -7.55 7.27 16.38
C LYS A 74 -7.97 8.60 15.77
N LYS A 75 -9.26 8.82 15.56
CA LYS A 75 -9.78 10.19 15.48
C LYS A 75 -9.51 10.81 16.84
N LYS A 76 -8.64 11.83 16.93
CA LYS A 76 -8.62 12.69 18.11
C LYS A 76 -9.98 13.37 18.10
N ALA A 77 -10.88 12.96 18.99
CA ALA A 77 -12.04 13.78 19.29
C ALA A 77 -11.47 15.12 19.74
N LEU A 78 -11.88 16.20 19.08
CA LEU A 78 -11.61 17.54 19.56
C LEU A 78 -12.07 17.54 21.02
N VAL A 79 -11.12 17.71 21.94
CA VAL A 79 -11.46 17.95 23.33
C VAL A 79 -12.23 19.25 23.30
N LEU A 80 -13.55 19.18 23.51
CA LEU A 80 -14.36 20.36 23.74
C LEU A 80 -13.71 21.06 24.93
N ILE A 81 -13.06 22.20 24.67
CA ILE A 81 -12.54 23.06 25.72
C ILE A 81 -13.76 23.40 26.58
N PRO A 82 -13.77 23.09 27.88
CA PRO A 82 -14.87 23.49 28.75
C PRO A 82 -15.06 25.00 28.63
N ASP A 83 -16.30 25.45 28.39
CA ASP A 83 -16.64 26.89 28.30
C ASP A 83 -16.29 27.69 29.58
N GLU A 84 -15.80 27.03 30.63
CA GLU A 84 -15.28 27.66 31.84
C GLU A 84 -13.98 28.45 31.60
N ASP A 85 -13.10 27.99 30.69
CA ASP A 85 -11.81 28.67 30.40
C ASP A 85 -11.98 29.83 29.40
N PHE A 86 -13.06 29.83 28.64
CA PHE A 86 -13.42 30.88 27.69
C PHE A 86 -14.82 31.39 28.01
N PRO A 87 -15.00 32.18 29.09
CA PRO A 87 -16.26 32.83 29.34
C PRO A 87 -16.55 33.70 28.14
N SER A 88 -17.54 33.30 27.34
CA SER A 88 -18.15 34.12 26.29
C SER A 88 -18.84 35.29 26.99
N ARG A 89 -18.03 36.26 27.43
CA ARG A 89 -18.46 37.52 28.01
C ARG A 89 -19.05 38.38 26.90
N LEU A 90 -20.22 37.99 26.45
CA LEU A 90 -21.24 38.88 25.92
C LEU A 90 -22.56 38.43 26.54
N LYS A 91 -22.79 38.88 27.78
CA LYS A 91 -24.09 38.98 28.41
C LYS A 91 -24.19 40.39 28.98
N PRO A 92 -25.36 41.02 28.91
CA PRO A 92 -26.21 41.28 27.74
C PRO A 92 -25.73 42.47 26.90
#